data_AF-A0A2N1TCE5-F1
#
_entry.id   AF-A0A2N1TCE5-F1
#
_cell.length_a   1.000
_cell.length_b   1.000
_cell.length_c   1.000
_cell.angle_alpha   90.00
_cell.angle_beta   90.00
_cell.angle_gamma   90.00
#
_symmetry.space_group_name_H-M   'P 1'
#
loop_
_entity.id
_entity.type
_entity.pdbx_description
1 polymer ?
#
loop_
_entity_poly.entity_id
_entity_poly.type
_entity_poly.pdbx_seq_one_letter_code
_entity_poly.pdbx_strand_id
1 'polypeptide(L)'
;MLDCVAQSFSFLSGAPTRHLLIAALLAIPPILVWLYLIFSKQEKHKGFIVAVFFLGCLTAPFFLLLQGAWGCVFSPDSVLSQFNPLKFFSEQFNNTPILIGLQLLLFAAIEEILKMAVIVKIDKKKALINTVGQAMRYSIASALGFSFIENIIYLYVYMDISTTKEIATLFIFRSIFTTCAHIIYSGIFGYYYGLGKYSMVMRKTEEAIGKRKPIIRTLAKIFRLPPSHVYQQEFIITGLFIAIGFHTVNNYILGVNNLVLSVMMVIIGFIYLKYLLNRKTGHLVLTSDITQVTKSKFAANDEEVVLELLAMWFEESKYVDVLHICQRLLKRDPHNKVVQMFQAKAMDKLDNNNVYKKIIGTVLNANQEDQSVISEYIKNKNEESPKNIAPLPTQSPQQPAPRKEYENPIDKYTDGNSFRI
;
A
#
# COMPACT_ATOMS: atom_id res chain seq x y z
N MET A 1 -28.78 17.27 19.24
CA MET A 1 -27.67 16.76 18.40
C MET A 1 -28.00 16.91 16.91
N LEU A 2 -29.12 16.37 16.44
CA LEU A 2 -29.54 16.51 15.03
C LEU A 2 -29.67 17.98 14.58
N ASP A 3 -30.24 18.86 15.41
CA ASP A 3 -30.38 20.29 15.05
C ASP A 3 -29.03 21.01 14.93
N CYS A 4 -28.08 20.70 15.81
CA CYS A 4 -26.73 21.28 15.77
C CYS A 4 -25.91 20.73 14.58
N VAL A 5 -26.07 19.44 14.25
CA VAL A 5 -25.48 18.88 13.03
C VAL A 5 -26.12 19.53 11.81
N ALA A 6 -27.44 19.69 11.78
CA ALA A 6 -28.15 20.40 10.72
C ALA A 6 -27.69 21.86 10.60
N GLN A 7 -27.42 22.54 11.71
CA GLN A 7 -26.84 23.89 11.73
C GLN A 7 -25.40 23.91 11.18
N SER A 8 -24.60 22.88 11.44
CA SER A 8 -23.28 22.73 10.81
C SER A 8 -23.37 22.53 9.29
N PHE A 9 -24.53 22.09 8.78
CA PHE A 9 -24.83 21.98 7.36
C PHE A 9 -25.75 23.09 6.84
N SER A 10 -26.11 24.09 7.65
CA SER A 10 -27.03 25.14 7.20
C SER A 10 -26.44 25.96 6.05
N PHE A 11 -25.11 26.00 5.93
CA PHE A 11 -24.41 26.56 4.78
C PHE A 11 -24.76 25.83 3.45
N LEU A 12 -25.13 24.55 3.49
CA LEU A 12 -25.65 23.82 2.32
C LEU A 12 -27.09 24.18 1.99
N SER A 13 -27.87 24.65 2.97
CA SER A 13 -29.29 24.99 2.77
C SER A 13 -29.53 26.42 2.28
N GLY A 14 -28.56 27.32 2.47
CA GLY A 14 -28.72 28.75 2.19
C GLY A 14 -28.32 29.19 0.79
N ALA A 15 -27.44 28.47 0.09
CA ALA A 15 -26.97 28.91 -1.21
C ALA A 15 -27.87 28.39 -2.34
N PRO A 16 -27.94 29.12 -3.47
CA PRO A 16 -28.77 28.71 -4.58
C PRO A 16 -28.23 27.39 -5.19
N THR A 17 -29.12 26.43 -5.40
CA THR A 17 -28.81 25.08 -5.95
C THR A 17 -27.98 25.11 -7.22
N ARG A 18 -28.07 26.20 -7.99
CA ARG A 18 -27.23 26.46 -9.18
C ARG A 18 -25.73 26.51 -8.87
N HIS A 19 -25.29 27.05 -7.73
CA HIS A 19 -23.87 27.12 -7.37
C HIS A 19 -23.30 25.73 -7.09
N LEU A 20 -24.07 24.86 -6.43
CA LEU A 20 -23.68 23.48 -6.21
C LEU A 20 -23.50 22.72 -7.54
N LEU A 21 -24.42 22.92 -8.49
CA LEU A 21 -24.31 22.31 -9.83
C LEU A 21 -23.08 22.83 -10.59
N ILE A 22 -22.80 24.13 -10.55
CA ILE A 22 -21.60 24.69 -11.21
C ILE A 22 -20.33 24.16 -10.54
N ALA A 23 -20.27 24.14 -9.20
CA ALA A 23 -19.14 23.60 -8.44
C ALA A 23 -18.88 22.12 -8.78
N ALA A 24 -19.95 21.31 -8.86
CA ALA A 24 -19.88 19.91 -9.27
C ALA A 24 -19.35 19.75 -10.70
N LEU A 25 -19.87 20.53 -11.65
CA LEU A 25 -19.42 20.50 -13.04
C LEU A 25 -17.95 20.91 -13.18
N LEU A 26 -17.50 21.93 -12.45
CA LEU A 26 -16.10 22.38 -12.45
C LEU A 26 -15.17 21.34 -11.84
N ALA A 27 -15.61 20.59 -10.83
CA ALA A 27 -14.77 19.57 -10.18
C ALA A 27 -14.55 18.30 -11.03
N ILE A 28 -15.35 18.06 -12.07
CA ILE A 28 -15.25 16.84 -12.91
C ILE A 28 -13.98 16.80 -13.77
N PRO A 29 -13.64 17.83 -14.60
CA PRO A 29 -12.48 17.80 -15.47
C PRO A 29 -11.15 17.39 -14.81
N PRO A 30 -10.73 17.98 -13.67
CA PRO A 30 -9.44 17.60 -13.07
C PRO A 30 -9.41 16.14 -12.63
N ILE A 31 -10.52 15.62 -12.11
CA ILE A 31 -10.62 14.22 -11.70
C ILE A 31 -10.53 13.29 -12.91
N LEU A 32 -11.20 13.62 -14.02
CA LEU A 32 -11.09 12.83 -15.25
C LEU A 32 -9.66 12.83 -15.79
N VAL A 33 -8.98 13.96 -15.78
CA VAL A 33 -7.57 14.08 -16.18
C VAL A 33 -6.69 13.19 -15.30
N TRP A 34 -6.80 13.28 -13.97
CA TRP A 34 -6.01 12.46 -13.07
C TRP A 34 -6.31 10.97 -13.18
N LEU A 35 -7.58 10.58 -13.29
CA LEU A 35 -7.98 9.20 -13.51
C LEU A 35 -7.39 8.66 -14.82
N TYR A 36 -7.45 9.45 -15.89
CA TYR A 36 -6.86 9.08 -17.17
C TYR A 36 -5.33 8.94 -17.07
N LEU A 37 -4.63 9.92 -16.48
CA LEU A 37 -3.17 9.89 -16.37
C LEU A 37 -2.66 8.69 -15.56
N ILE A 38 -3.35 8.35 -14.47
CA ILE A 38 -2.91 7.30 -13.54
C ILE A 38 -3.33 5.90 -14.01
N PHE A 39 -4.52 5.77 -14.62
CA PHE A 39 -5.14 4.48 -14.91
C PHE A 39 -5.31 4.14 -16.40
N SER A 40 -4.91 5.01 -17.33
CA SER A 40 -5.03 4.76 -18.80
C SER A 40 -4.39 3.46 -19.26
N LYS A 41 -3.21 3.12 -18.72
CA LYS A 41 -2.45 1.91 -19.11
C LYS A 41 -2.94 0.61 -18.46
N GLN A 42 -4.10 0.59 -17.80
CA GLN A 42 -4.54 -0.53 -16.98
C GLN A 42 -5.83 -1.14 -17.51
N GLU A 43 -5.75 -2.37 -18.02
CA GLU A 43 -6.92 -3.08 -18.55
C GLU A 43 -7.66 -3.88 -17.46
N LYS A 44 -6.91 -4.44 -16.50
CA LYS A 44 -7.47 -5.31 -15.47
C LYS A 44 -8.00 -4.49 -14.29
N HIS A 45 -9.23 -4.81 -13.86
CA HIS A 45 -9.90 -4.26 -12.66
C HIS A 45 -10.41 -2.80 -12.72
N LYS A 46 -10.67 -2.23 -13.91
CA LYS A 46 -11.22 -0.85 -14.05
C LYS A 46 -12.48 -0.62 -13.20
N GLY A 47 -13.46 -1.53 -13.26
CA GLY A 47 -14.71 -1.39 -12.48
C GLY A 47 -14.49 -1.34 -10.97
N PHE A 48 -13.42 -1.98 -10.49
CA PHE A 48 -13.08 -1.95 -9.08
C PHE A 48 -12.41 -0.64 -8.66
N ILE A 49 -11.55 -0.07 -9.51
CA ILE A 49 -10.98 1.28 -9.30
C ILE A 49 -12.11 2.31 -9.18
N VAL A 50 -13.12 2.22 -10.05
CA VAL A 50 -14.32 3.07 -10.00
C VAL A 50 -15.09 2.88 -8.69
N ALA A 51 -15.29 1.64 -8.24
CA ALA A 51 -15.94 1.38 -6.95
C ALA A 51 -15.16 1.97 -5.76
N VAL A 52 -13.84 1.84 -5.75
CA VAL A 52 -12.97 2.42 -4.71
C VAL A 52 -13.04 3.95 -4.74
N PHE A 53 -13.07 4.56 -5.92
CA PHE A 53 -13.26 6.00 -6.09
C PHE A 53 -14.57 6.48 -5.45
N PHE A 54 -15.70 5.83 -5.75
CA PHE A 54 -16.99 6.20 -5.14
C PHE A 54 -17.03 5.97 -3.63
N LEU A 55 -16.40 4.91 -3.13
CA LEU A 55 -16.24 4.73 -1.68
C LEU A 55 -15.37 5.83 -1.06
N GLY A 56 -14.36 6.31 -1.77
CA GLY A 56 -13.59 7.51 -1.43
C GLY A 56 -14.46 8.76 -1.35
N CYS A 57 -15.36 8.97 -2.32
CA CYS A 57 -16.31 10.09 -2.28
C CYS A 57 -17.14 10.09 -0.98
N LEU A 58 -17.57 8.93 -0.49
CA LEU A 58 -18.35 8.82 0.75
C LEU A 58 -17.55 9.20 2.01
N THR A 59 -16.21 9.15 1.97
CA THR A 59 -15.39 9.47 3.14
C THR A 59 -15.36 10.97 3.47
N ALA A 60 -15.52 11.86 2.48
CA ALA A 60 -15.53 13.31 2.71
C ALA A 60 -16.81 13.81 3.41
N PRO A 61 -18.05 13.45 2.99
CA PRO A 61 -19.25 13.79 3.74
C PRO A 61 -19.26 13.15 5.13
N PHE A 62 -18.73 11.93 5.27
CA PHE A 62 -18.60 11.29 6.57
C PHE A 62 -17.64 12.04 7.49
N PHE A 63 -16.52 12.54 6.95
CA PHE A 63 -15.61 13.42 7.69
C PHE A 63 -16.32 14.69 8.17
N LEU A 64 -17.06 15.38 7.30
CA LEU A 64 -17.80 16.59 7.67
C LEU A 64 -18.88 16.31 8.73
N LEU A 65 -19.56 15.16 8.65
CA LEU A 65 -20.49 14.73 9.67
C LEU A 65 -19.80 14.54 11.02
N LEU A 66 -18.62 13.92 11.04
CA LEU A 66 -17.82 13.78 12.26
C LEU A 66 -17.36 15.14 12.80
N GLN A 67 -16.94 16.06 11.93
CA GLN A 67 -16.54 17.42 12.33
C GLN A 67 -17.71 18.22 12.92
N GLY A 68 -18.89 18.16 12.29
CA GLY A 68 -20.11 18.79 12.81
C GLY A 68 -20.54 18.17 14.15
N ALA A 69 -20.55 16.83 14.23
CA ALA A 69 -20.84 16.12 15.47
C ALA A 69 -19.85 16.50 16.58
N TRP A 70 -18.56 16.65 16.27
CA TRP A 70 -17.55 17.13 17.21
C TRP A 70 -17.87 18.53 17.74
N GLY A 71 -18.20 19.48 16.84
CA GLY A 71 -18.61 20.83 17.23
C GLY A 71 -19.81 20.85 18.17
N CYS A 72 -20.77 19.93 17.97
CA CYS A 72 -21.94 19.80 18.83
C CYS A 72 -21.65 19.11 20.16
N VAL A 73 -20.83 18.06 20.15
CA VAL A 73 -20.49 17.28 21.35
C VAL A 73 -19.60 18.09 22.29
N PHE A 74 -18.74 18.95 21.76
CA PHE A 74 -17.79 19.75 22.51
C PHE A 74 -18.09 21.26 22.48
N SER A 75 -19.34 21.64 22.20
CA SER A 75 -19.77 23.03 22.26
C SER A 75 -19.60 23.59 23.69
N PRO A 76 -19.41 24.91 23.88
CA PRO A 76 -19.22 25.51 25.20
C PRO A 76 -20.31 25.15 26.22
N ASP A 77 -21.56 25.01 25.75
CA ASP A 77 -22.72 24.69 26.58
C ASP A 77 -22.89 23.19 26.86
N SER A 78 -22.07 22.33 26.25
CA SER A 78 -22.15 20.88 26.44
C SER A 78 -21.47 20.43 27.74
N VAL A 79 -22.02 19.39 28.38
CA VAL A 79 -21.42 18.73 29.57
C VAL A 79 -20.04 18.15 29.24
N LEU A 80 -19.81 17.77 27.98
CA LEU A 80 -18.54 17.19 27.52
C LEU A 80 -17.50 18.23 27.11
N SER A 81 -17.81 19.53 27.19
CA SER A 81 -16.88 20.63 26.86
C SER A 81 -15.59 20.58 27.68
N GLN A 82 -15.64 20.08 28.92
CA GLN A 82 -14.46 19.88 29.78
C GLN A 82 -13.48 18.83 29.23
N PHE A 83 -13.96 17.90 28.40
CA PHE A 83 -13.14 16.88 27.74
C PHE A 83 -12.73 17.29 26.32
N ASN A 84 -12.99 18.53 25.90
CA ASN A 84 -12.59 19.01 24.57
C ASN A 84 -11.05 19.03 24.48
N PRO A 85 -10.42 18.18 23.64
CA PRO A 85 -8.98 18.14 23.50
C PRO A 85 -8.39 19.48 23.06
N LEU A 86 -9.13 20.25 22.24
CA LEU A 86 -8.68 21.58 21.81
C LEU A 86 -8.66 22.57 22.97
N LYS A 87 -9.64 22.49 23.88
CA LYS A 87 -9.66 23.32 25.10
C LYS A 87 -8.48 22.95 26.00
N PHE A 88 -8.27 21.65 26.24
CA PHE A 88 -7.12 21.16 26.99
C PHE A 88 -5.80 21.69 26.39
N PHE A 89 -5.59 21.59 25.07
CA PHE A 89 -4.40 22.13 24.45
C PHE A 89 -4.30 23.66 24.58
N SER A 90 -5.40 24.39 24.43
CA SER A 90 -5.41 25.86 24.55
C SER A 90 -5.05 26.34 25.96
N GLU A 91 -5.37 25.57 26.99
CA GLU A 91 -5.00 25.88 28.38
C GLU A 91 -3.53 25.54 28.67
N GLN A 92 -2.95 24.53 27.99
CA GLN A 92 -1.56 24.13 28.18
C GLN A 92 -0.57 24.93 27.33
N PHE A 93 -0.99 25.43 26.16
CA PHE A 93 -0.11 26.13 25.22
C PHE A 93 -0.60 27.55 24.95
N ASN A 94 0.18 28.55 25.36
CA ASN A 94 -0.09 29.97 25.06
C ASN A 94 0.37 30.39 23.64
N ASN A 95 0.74 29.44 22.77
CA ASN A 95 1.29 29.70 21.45
C ASN A 95 0.25 29.34 20.36
N THR A 96 -0.40 30.36 19.80
CA THR A 96 -1.46 30.22 18.79
C THR A 96 -1.04 29.36 17.58
N PRO A 97 0.15 29.56 16.97
CA PRO A 97 0.66 28.65 15.93
C PRO A 97 0.67 27.17 16.31
N ILE A 98 1.07 26.82 17.54
CA ILE A 98 1.11 25.42 18.00
C ILE A 98 -0.30 24.84 18.09
N LEU A 99 -1.26 25.61 18.61
CA LEU A 99 -2.66 25.19 18.71
C LEU A 99 -3.29 24.92 17.34
N ILE A 100 -3.05 25.82 16.38
CA ILE A 100 -3.50 25.64 14.99
C ILE A 100 -2.85 24.39 14.40
N GLY A 101 -1.55 24.18 14.61
CA GLY A 101 -0.84 22.99 14.16
C GLY A 101 -1.42 21.69 14.71
N LEU A 102 -1.75 21.64 16.01
CA LEU A 102 -2.37 20.47 16.65
C LEU A 102 -3.78 20.19 16.13
N GLN A 103 -4.58 21.24 15.90
CA GLN A 103 -5.91 21.10 15.31
C GLN A 103 -5.84 20.56 13.88
N LEU A 104 -4.94 21.09 13.07
CA LEU A 104 -4.71 20.61 11.70
C LEU A 104 -4.19 19.18 11.69
N LEU A 105 -3.33 18.80 12.64
CA LEU A 105 -2.84 17.43 12.81
C LEU A 105 -4.00 16.47 13.08
N LEU A 106 -4.91 16.84 13.98
CA LEU A 106 -6.07 16.02 14.32
C LEU A 106 -6.97 15.78 13.11
N PHE A 107 -7.33 16.84 12.38
CA PHE A 107 -8.21 16.69 11.21
C PHE A 107 -7.53 15.94 10.06
N ALA A 108 -6.27 16.26 9.75
CA ALA A 108 -5.49 15.52 8.76
C ALA A 108 -5.40 14.03 9.13
N ALA A 109 -5.24 13.70 10.42
CA ALA A 109 -5.24 12.33 10.90
C ALA A 109 -6.57 11.61 10.64
N ILE A 110 -7.69 12.24 10.98
CA ILE A 110 -9.02 11.65 10.74
C ILE A 110 -9.25 11.44 9.25
N GLU A 111 -8.93 12.42 8.40
CA GLU A 111 -9.09 12.32 6.96
C GLU A 111 -8.29 11.16 6.34
N GLU A 112 -7.00 11.04 6.69
CA GLU A 112 -6.17 9.93 6.19
C GLU A 112 -6.65 8.58 6.71
N ILE A 113 -7.08 8.48 7.97
CA ILE A 113 -7.65 7.24 8.55
C ILE A 113 -8.92 6.83 7.82
N LEU A 114 -9.82 7.76 7.50
CA LEU A 114 -11.07 7.47 6.79
C LEU A 114 -10.81 6.97 5.37
N LYS A 115 -9.92 7.63 4.62
CA LYS A 115 -9.49 7.17 3.29
C LYS A 115 -8.85 5.77 3.35
N MET A 116 -7.97 5.55 4.34
CA MET A 116 -7.35 4.25 4.58
C MET A 116 -8.39 3.16 4.91
N ALA A 117 -9.42 3.47 5.70
CA ALA A 117 -10.41 2.51 6.13
C ALA A 117 -11.14 1.86 4.94
N VAL A 118 -11.32 2.59 3.84
CA VAL A 118 -11.84 2.05 2.57
C VAL A 118 -10.97 0.90 2.09
N ILE A 119 -9.66 1.12 1.99
CA ILE A 119 -8.69 0.14 1.46
C ILE A 119 -8.62 -1.08 2.37
N VAL A 120 -8.51 -0.88 3.67
CA VAL A 120 -8.43 -1.97 4.65
C VAL A 120 -9.70 -2.83 4.63
N LYS A 121 -10.89 -2.22 4.59
CA LYS A 121 -12.16 -2.95 4.56
C LYS A 121 -12.33 -3.75 3.29
N ILE A 122 -11.96 -3.16 2.15
CA ILE A 122 -12.05 -3.79 0.85
C ILE A 122 -11.10 -4.99 0.75
N ASP A 123 -9.85 -4.82 1.19
CA ASP A 123 -8.85 -5.87 1.14
C ASP A 123 -9.24 -7.08 2.00
N LYS A 124 -9.72 -6.83 3.22
CA LYS A 124 -10.20 -7.89 4.13
C LYS A 124 -11.36 -8.70 3.54
N LYS A 125 -12.23 -8.09 2.72
CA LYS A 125 -13.42 -8.76 2.17
C LYS A 125 -13.15 -9.54 0.89
N LYS A 126 -12.23 -9.08 0.04
CA LYS A 126 -12.08 -9.63 -1.32
C LYS A 126 -10.66 -10.08 -1.66
N ALA A 127 -9.68 -9.87 -0.78
CA ALA A 127 -8.26 -10.18 -1.00
C ALA A 127 -7.72 -9.64 -2.35
N LEU A 128 -8.22 -8.48 -2.79
CA LEU A 128 -7.96 -7.96 -4.14
C LEU A 128 -6.62 -7.26 -4.29
N ILE A 129 -5.96 -6.94 -3.17
CA ILE A 129 -4.64 -6.31 -3.21
C ILE A 129 -3.59 -7.40 -3.25
N ASN A 130 -3.13 -7.67 -4.47
CA ASN A 130 -2.12 -8.66 -4.78
C ASN A 130 -0.77 -8.04 -5.15
N THR A 131 -0.62 -6.72 -5.22
CA THR A 131 0.70 -6.08 -5.33
C THR A 131 0.76 -4.79 -4.52
N VAL A 132 1.96 -4.33 -4.17
CA VAL A 132 2.16 -2.95 -3.65
C VAL A 132 1.59 -1.94 -4.64
N GLY A 133 1.86 -2.12 -5.94
CA GLY A 133 1.31 -1.25 -6.99
C GLY A 133 -0.23 -1.18 -6.99
N GLN A 134 -0.92 -2.30 -6.75
CA GLN A 134 -2.39 -2.32 -6.61
C GLN A 134 -2.84 -1.60 -5.33
N ALA A 135 -2.14 -1.81 -4.20
CA ALA A 135 -2.43 -1.12 -2.95
C ALA A 135 -2.36 0.41 -3.11
N MET A 136 -1.29 0.89 -3.76
CA MET A 136 -1.10 2.30 -4.09
C MET A 136 -2.21 2.83 -4.99
N ARG A 137 -2.52 2.13 -6.07
CA ARG A 137 -3.56 2.51 -7.04
C ARG A 137 -4.93 2.63 -6.40
N TYR A 138 -5.34 1.68 -5.57
CA TYR A 138 -6.62 1.77 -4.88
C TYR A 138 -6.62 2.89 -3.84
N SER A 139 -5.51 3.09 -3.12
CA SER A 139 -5.38 4.22 -2.19
C SER A 139 -5.48 5.57 -2.89
N ILE A 140 -4.85 5.71 -4.07
CA ILE A 140 -4.95 6.90 -4.93
C ILE A 140 -6.38 7.08 -5.44
N ALA A 141 -7.06 6.02 -5.88
CA ALA A 141 -8.44 6.10 -6.32
C ALA A 141 -9.38 6.58 -5.20
N SER A 142 -9.19 6.07 -3.97
CA SER A 142 -9.95 6.52 -2.80
C SER A 142 -9.67 8.00 -2.49
N ALA A 143 -8.42 8.44 -2.62
CA ALA A 143 -8.03 9.83 -2.39
C ALA A 143 -8.61 10.79 -3.43
N LEU A 144 -8.64 10.38 -4.70
CA LEU A 144 -9.30 11.13 -5.78
C LEU A 144 -10.79 11.32 -5.51
N GLY A 145 -11.47 10.28 -5.00
CA GLY A 145 -12.86 10.37 -4.59
C GLY A 145 -13.09 11.36 -3.45
N PHE A 146 -12.24 11.30 -2.41
CA PHE A 146 -12.27 12.27 -1.31
C PHE A 146 -12.05 13.71 -1.81
N SER A 147 -10.97 13.93 -2.58
CA SER A 147 -10.63 15.27 -3.10
C SER A 147 -11.68 15.80 -4.08
N PHE A 148 -12.38 14.93 -4.81
CA PHE A 148 -13.48 15.34 -5.69
C PHE A 148 -14.59 16.02 -4.89
N ILE A 149 -15.10 15.34 -3.86
CA ILE A 149 -16.16 15.90 -3.02
C ILE A 149 -15.67 17.11 -2.26
N GLU A 150 -14.44 17.08 -1.73
CA GLU A 150 -13.86 18.22 -1.05
C GLU A 150 -13.80 19.46 -1.97
N ASN A 151 -13.35 19.30 -3.21
CA ASN A 151 -13.31 20.40 -4.19
C ASN A 151 -14.70 20.96 -4.53
N ILE A 152 -15.73 20.11 -4.62
CA ILE A 152 -17.12 20.59 -4.80
C ILE A 152 -17.51 21.50 -3.65
N ILE A 153 -17.22 21.08 -2.42
CA ILE A 153 -17.61 21.81 -1.20
C ILE A 153 -16.86 23.14 -1.11
N TYR A 154 -15.54 23.15 -1.36
CA TYR A 154 -14.77 24.40 -1.38
C TYR A 154 -15.25 25.36 -2.46
N LEU A 155 -15.45 24.88 -3.70
CA LEU A 155 -15.94 25.74 -4.79
C LEU A 155 -17.33 26.30 -4.47
N TYR A 156 -18.23 25.46 -3.94
CA TYR A 156 -19.56 25.87 -3.53
C TYR A 156 -19.54 26.97 -2.46
N VAL A 157 -18.75 26.80 -1.39
CA VAL A 157 -18.64 27.79 -0.31
C VAL A 157 -18.06 29.12 -0.81
N TYR A 158 -17.06 29.08 -1.70
CA TYR A 158 -16.40 30.29 -2.20
C TYR A 158 -17.18 31.01 -3.32
N MET A 159 -18.15 30.38 -3.97
CA MET A 159 -18.94 31.01 -5.03
C MET A 159 -19.76 32.21 -4.57
N ASP A 160 -20.18 32.25 -3.29
CA ASP A 160 -21.02 33.32 -2.76
C ASP A 160 -20.23 34.54 -2.27
N ILE A 161 -18.95 34.33 -1.91
CA ILE A 161 -18.16 35.33 -1.16
C ILE A 161 -16.96 35.87 -1.94
N SER A 162 -16.69 35.34 -3.14
CA SER A 162 -15.47 35.63 -3.89
C SER A 162 -15.73 36.13 -5.30
N THR A 163 -14.78 36.90 -5.81
CA THR A 163 -14.76 37.37 -7.19
C THR A 163 -14.48 36.23 -8.16
N THR A 164 -14.89 36.38 -9.42
CA THR A 164 -14.60 35.40 -10.48
C THR A 164 -13.11 35.06 -10.60
N LYS A 165 -12.22 36.05 -10.37
CA LYS A 165 -10.77 35.86 -10.40
C LYS A 165 -10.30 34.95 -9.26
N GLU A 166 -10.79 35.18 -8.04
CA GLU A 166 -10.44 34.37 -6.87
C GLU A 166 -10.96 32.94 -7.01
N ILE A 167 -12.19 32.76 -7.52
CA ILE A 167 -12.75 31.44 -7.81
C ILE A 167 -11.89 30.71 -8.84
N ALA A 168 -11.46 31.38 -9.91
CA ALA A 168 -10.58 30.79 -10.91
C ALA A 168 -9.22 30.39 -10.32
N THR A 169 -8.61 31.24 -9.49
CA THR A 169 -7.35 30.92 -8.79
C THR A 169 -7.52 29.73 -7.84
N LEU A 170 -8.57 29.72 -7.02
CA LEU A 170 -8.91 28.61 -6.13
C LEU A 170 -9.11 27.31 -6.92
N PHE A 171 -9.87 27.37 -8.01
CA PHE A 171 -10.13 26.24 -8.88
C PHE A 171 -8.84 25.64 -9.44
N ILE A 172 -7.98 26.46 -10.06
CA ILE A 172 -6.72 26.00 -10.64
C ILE A 172 -5.81 25.39 -9.56
N PHE A 173 -5.66 26.10 -8.44
CA PHE A 173 -4.78 25.67 -7.36
C PHE A 173 -5.24 24.32 -6.78
N ARG A 174 -6.53 24.19 -6.45
CA ARG A 174 -7.06 22.96 -5.86
C ARG A 174 -7.09 21.78 -6.83
N SER A 175 -7.42 22.05 -8.10
CA SER A 175 -7.46 21.03 -9.16
C SER A 175 -6.10 20.39 -9.42
N ILE A 176 -5.03 21.19 -9.35
CA ILE A 176 -3.67 20.72 -9.63
C ILE A 176 -2.98 20.31 -8.33
N PHE A 177 -2.78 21.26 -7.41
CA PHE A 177 -1.88 21.06 -6.27
C PHE A 177 -2.55 20.34 -5.10
N THR A 178 -3.74 20.74 -4.67
CA THR A 178 -4.45 20.06 -3.56
C THR A 178 -4.83 18.63 -3.95
N THR A 179 -5.31 18.42 -5.17
CA THR A 179 -5.65 17.07 -5.66
C THR A 179 -4.38 16.20 -5.78
N CYS A 180 -3.28 16.75 -6.30
CA CYS A 180 -1.98 16.06 -6.33
C CYS A 180 -1.46 15.73 -4.93
N ALA A 181 -1.62 16.64 -3.96
CA ALA A 181 -1.27 16.42 -2.57
C ALA A 181 -1.98 15.18 -2.00
N HIS A 182 -3.30 15.04 -2.19
CA HIS A 182 -4.04 13.85 -1.77
C HIS A 182 -3.58 12.57 -2.47
N ILE A 183 -3.29 12.63 -3.78
CA ILE A 183 -2.71 11.50 -4.52
C ILE A 183 -1.38 11.08 -3.88
N ILE A 184 -0.53 12.04 -3.52
CA ILE A 184 0.78 11.78 -2.90
C ILE A 184 0.60 11.11 -1.54
N TYR A 185 -0.18 11.71 -0.64
CA TYR A 185 -0.30 11.24 0.74
C TYR A 185 -0.88 9.83 0.79
N SER A 186 -1.98 9.60 0.07
CA SER A 186 -2.60 8.29 0.01
C SER A 186 -1.81 7.29 -0.84
N GLY A 187 -1.03 7.76 -1.82
CA GLY A 187 -0.07 6.93 -2.56
C GLY A 187 1.05 6.40 -1.66
N ILE A 188 1.63 7.26 -0.82
CA ILE A 188 2.62 6.88 0.20
C ILE A 188 2.02 5.86 1.15
N PHE A 189 0.83 6.16 1.71
CA PHE A 189 0.12 5.22 2.56
C PHE A 189 -0.08 3.87 1.87
N GLY A 190 -0.59 3.87 0.63
CA GLY A 190 -0.84 2.65 -0.13
C GLY A 190 0.42 1.83 -0.40
N TYR A 191 1.58 2.48 -0.56
CA TYR A 191 2.86 1.80 -0.72
C TYR A 191 3.22 1.01 0.54
N TYR A 192 3.18 1.68 1.70
CA TYR A 192 3.49 1.08 2.99
C TYR A 192 2.45 0.04 3.41
N TYR A 193 1.17 0.26 3.11
CA TYR A 193 0.12 -0.74 3.29
C TYR A 193 0.41 -2.00 2.47
N GLY A 194 0.79 -1.82 1.21
CA GLY A 194 1.27 -2.89 0.33
C GLY A 194 2.42 -3.66 0.98
N LEU A 195 3.51 -2.98 1.39
CA LEU A 195 4.64 -3.59 2.09
C LEU A 195 4.23 -4.35 3.36
N GLY A 196 3.29 -3.81 4.13
CA GLY A 196 2.73 -4.47 5.31
C GLY A 196 2.15 -5.86 5.00
N LYS A 197 1.62 -6.10 3.80
CA LYS A 197 1.16 -7.44 3.39
C LYS A 197 2.31 -8.41 3.11
N TYR A 198 3.51 -7.94 2.79
CA TYR A 198 4.73 -8.75 2.63
C TYR A 198 5.58 -8.83 3.90
N SER A 199 5.09 -8.25 4.99
CA SER A 199 5.71 -8.22 6.32
C SER A 199 6.42 -9.53 6.69
N MET A 200 5.76 -10.68 6.50
CA MET A 200 6.34 -11.97 6.85
C MET A 200 7.55 -12.37 6.02
N VAL A 201 7.50 -12.17 4.71
CA VAL A 201 8.62 -12.46 3.80
C VAL A 201 9.77 -11.51 4.11
N MET A 202 9.46 -10.21 4.27
CA MET A 202 10.45 -9.19 4.60
C MET A 202 11.12 -9.46 5.95
N ARG A 203 10.35 -9.88 6.97
CA ARG A 203 10.88 -10.25 8.29
C ARG A 203 11.82 -11.44 8.18
N LYS A 204 11.45 -12.51 7.47
CA LYS A 204 12.34 -13.66 7.26
C LYS A 204 13.64 -13.25 6.59
N THR A 205 13.57 -12.40 5.56
CA THR A 205 14.76 -11.85 4.91
C THR A 205 15.60 -10.99 5.87
N GLU A 206 14.98 -10.15 6.70
CA GLU A 206 15.70 -9.33 7.69
C GLU A 206 16.32 -10.15 8.82
N GLU A 207 15.64 -11.20 9.27
CA GLU A 207 16.16 -12.15 10.25
C GLU A 207 17.36 -12.93 9.70
N ALA A 208 17.31 -13.33 8.43
CA ALA A 208 18.45 -13.94 7.73
C ALA A 208 19.64 -12.97 7.65
N ILE A 209 19.38 -11.68 7.41
CA ILE A 209 20.40 -10.59 7.41
C ILE A 209 20.78 -10.18 8.85
N GLY A 210 20.38 -10.91 9.90
CA GLY A 210 20.72 -10.56 11.28
C GLY A 210 20.11 -9.25 11.81
N LYS A 211 19.27 -8.57 11.02
CA LYS A 211 18.60 -7.30 11.40
C LYS A 211 17.36 -7.58 12.24
N ARG A 212 17.58 -7.87 13.52
CA ARG A 212 16.50 -8.04 14.50
C ARG A 212 16.14 -6.68 15.12
N LYS A 213 14.88 -6.25 14.95
CA LYS A 213 14.36 -5.05 15.64
C LYS A 213 13.83 -5.43 17.03
N PRO A 214 14.52 -5.09 18.15
CA PRO A 214 14.09 -5.50 19.49
C PRO A 214 12.73 -4.91 19.88
N ILE A 215 12.43 -3.69 19.43
CA ILE A 215 11.16 -2.99 19.70
C ILE A 215 9.95 -3.84 19.27
N ILE A 216 10.03 -4.54 18.14
CA ILE A 216 8.92 -5.34 17.61
C ILE A 216 8.62 -6.54 18.51
N ARG A 217 9.66 -7.16 19.09
CA ARG A 217 9.49 -8.25 20.07
C ARG A 217 8.85 -7.72 21.34
N THR A 218 9.25 -6.54 21.80
CA THR A 218 8.66 -5.90 22.98
C THR A 218 7.18 -5.57 22.75
N LEU A 219 6.84 -4.95 21.62
CA LEU A 219 5.44 -4.66 21.26
C LEU A 219 4.60 -5.93 21.10
N ALA A 220 5.14 -6.97 20.45
CA ALA A 220 4.44 -8.26 20.32
C ALA A 220 4.13 -8.89 21.68
N LYS A 221 5.05 -8.79 22.64
CA LYS A 221 4.83 -9.25 24.02
C LYS A 221 3.78 -8.41 24.75
N ILE A 222 3.86 -7.08 24.64
CA ILE A 222 2.93 -6.15 25.30
C ILE A 222 1.50 -6.36 24.80
N PHE A 223 1.30 -6.42 23.49
CA PHE A 223 -0.03 -6.53 22.87
C PHE A 223 -0.53 -7.96 22.72
N ARG A 224 0.27 -8.97 23.08
CA ARG A 224 -0.03 -10.41 22.87
C ARG A 224 -0.41 -10.73 21.41
N LEU A 225 0.22 -10.03 20.46
CA LEU A 225 -0.03 -10.22 19.03
C LEU A 225 1.07 -11.07 18.39
N PRO A 226 0.75 -11.87 17.36
CA PRO A 226 1.77 -12.55 16.57
C PRO A 226 2.81 -11.55 16.03
N PRO A 227 4.12 -11.86 16.06
CA PRO A 227 5.16 -10.95 15.54
C PRO A 227 4.93 -10.56 14.07
N SER A 228 4.30 -11.43 13.30
CA SER A 228 3.85 -11.17 11.92
C SER A 228 2.92 -9.96 11.83
N HIS A 229 1.91 -9.91 12.69
CA HIS A 229 0.93 -8.84 12.74
C HIS A 229 1.58 -7.54 13.23
N VAL A 230 2.46 -7.59 14.23
CA VAL A 230 3.16 -6.37 14.70
C VAL A 230 4.03 -5.78 13.61
N TYR A 231 4.78 -6.62 12.88
CA TYR A 231 5.61 -6.17 11.76
C TYR A 231 4.78 -5.63 10.59
N GLN A 232 3.61 -6.23 10.31
CA GLN A 232 2.63 -5.67 9.37
C GLN A 232 2.11 -4.30 9.81
N GLN A 233 1.70 -4.18 11.07
CA GLN A 233 1.18 -2.93 11.63
C GLN A 233 2.25 -1.83 11.64
N GLU A 234 3.53 -2.16 11.88
CA GLU A 234 4.63 -1.20 11.81
C GLU A 234 4.66 -0.47 10.46
N PHE A 235 4.60 -1.20 9.34
CA PHE A 235 4.58 -0.58 8.02
C PHE A 235 3.33 0.26 7.79
N ILE A 236 2.16 -0.26 8.13
CA ILE A 236 0.88 0.45 7.95
C ILE A 236 0.88 1.77 8.74
N ILE A 237 1.31 1.71 10.00
CA ILE A 237 1.41 2.86 10.90
C ILE A 237 2.47 3.84 10.39
N THR A 238 3.62 3.37 9.92
CA THR A 238 4.66 4.23 9.34
C THR A 238 4.13 5.00 8.13
N GLY A 239 3.47 4.32 7.19
CA GLY A 239 2.85 4.96 6.02
C GLY A 239 1.80 5.98 6.40
N LEU A 240 0.96 5.65 7.40
CA LEU A 240 -0.07 6.55 7.90
C LEU A 240 0.54 7.79 8.56
N PHE A 241 1.53 7.65 9.44
CA PHE A 241 2.20 8.81 10.07
C PHE A 241 2.86 9.72 9.05
N ILE A 242 3.53 9.16 8.02
CA ILE A 242 4.12 9.98 6.96
C ILE A 242 3.01 10.73 6.20
N ALA A 243 1.93 10.06 5.81
CA ALA A 243 0.81 10.69 5.12
C ALA A 243 0.17 11.83 5.94
N ILE A 244 -0.11 11.58 7.22
CA ILE A 244 -0.64 12.57 8.16
C ILE A 244 0.31 13.75 8.32
N GLY A 245 1.62 13.49 8.48
CA GLY A 245 2.63 14.53 8.64
C GLY A 245 2.70 15.44 7.42
N PHE A 246 2.77 14.86 6.21
CA PHE A 246 2.72 15.63 4.97
C PHE A 246 1.42 16.44 4.90
N HIS A 247 0.26 15.81 5.10
CA HIS A 247 -1.02 16.49 5.02
C HIS A 247 -1.13 17.67 6.01
N THR A 248 -0.75 17.45 7.27
CA THR A 248 -0.74 18.48 8.32
C THR A 248 0.14 19.67 7.95
N VAL A 249 1.38 19.39 7.50
CA VAL A 249 2.32 20.45 7.12
C VAL A 249 1.78 21.25 5.93
N ASN A 250 1.20 20.60 4.92
CA ASN A 250 0.61 21.31 3.79
C ASN A 250 -0.58 22.17 4.20
N ASN A 251 -1.48 21.65 5.04
CA ASN A 251 -2.63 22.41 5.53
C ASN A 251 -2.19 23.60 6.39
N TYR A 252 -1.13 23.44 7.18
CA TYR A 252 -0.56 24.53 7.97
C TYR A 252 0.03 25.61 7.06
N ILE A 253 0.81 25.24 6.04
CA ILE A 253 1.39 26.16 5.07
C ILE A 253 0.31 26.93 4.29
N LEU A 254 -0.78 26.24 3.91
CA LEU A 254 -1.93 26.87 3.27
C LEU A 254 -2.68 27.80 4.23
N GLY A 255 -2.81 27.42 5.51
CA GLY A 255 -3.43 28.24 6.55
C GLY A 255 -2.70 29.56 6.80
N VAL A 256 -1.38 29.60 6.62
CA VAL A 256 -0.58 30.84 6.65
C VAL A 256 -0.46 31.52 5.28
N ASN A 257 -1.25 31.10 4.30
CA ASN A 257 -1.33 31.65 2.94
C ASN A 257 0.00 31.64 2.16
N ASN A 258 0.90 30.68 2.44
CA ASN A 258 2.16 30.55 1.72
C ASN A 258 2.06 29.51 0.58
N LEU A 259 1.43 29.93 -0.52
CA LEU A 259 1.19 29.05 -1.68
C LEU A 259 2.48 28.49 -2.29
N VAL A 260 3.56 29.29 -2.35
CA VAL A 260 4.85 28.87 -2.91
C VAL A 260 5.42 27.69 -2.13
N LEU A 261 5.41 27.77 -0.80
CA LEU A 261 5.92 26.69 0.05
C LEU A 261 5.05 25.43 -0.04
N SER A 262 3.73 25.58 -0.20
CA SER A 262 2.82 24.44 -0.41
C SER A 262 3.13 23.74 -1.74
N VAL A 263 3.35 24.49 -2.82
CA VAL A 263 3.75 23.93 -4.13
C VAL A 263 5.09 23.20 -4.02
N MET A 264 6.10 23.78 -3.35
CA MET A 264 7.38 23.12 -3.14
C MET A 264 7.23 21.80 -2.37
N MET A 265 6.38 21.79 -1.35
CA MET A 265 6.08 20.58 -0.57
C MET A 265 5.43 19.50 -1.45
N VAL A 266 4.46 19.86 -2.30
CA VAL A 266 3.82 18.92 -3.25
C VAL A 266 4.86 18.37 -4.23
N ILE A 267 5.80 19.18 -4.73
CA ILE A 267 6.89 18.71 -5.61
C ILE A 267 7.79 17.70 -4.86
N ILE A 268 8.19 18.00 -3.63
CA ILE A 268 9.00 17.10 -2.80
C ILE A 268 8.24 15.79 -2.57
N GLY A 269 6.96 15.87 -2.22
CA GLY A 269 6.09 14.72 -2.03
C GLY A 269 5.94 13.87 -3.29
N PHE A 270 5.84 14.51 -4.46
CA PHE A 270 5.79 13.82 -5.76
C PHE A 270 7.10 13.10 -6.07
N ILE A 271 8.26 13.75 -5.85
CA ILE A 271 9.57 13.13 -6.01
C ILE A 271 9.70 11.92 -5.07
N TYR A 272 9.26 12.05 -3.82
CA TYR A 272 9.26 10.97 -2.85
C TYR A 272 8.35 9.81 -3.27
N LEU A 273 7.11 10.10 -3.71
CA LEU A 273 6.20 9.07 -4.21
C LEU A 273 6.78 8.36 -5.45
N LYS A 274 7.36 9.10 -6.40
CA LYS A 274 8.04 8.55 -7.58
C LYS A 274 9.22 7.66 -7.17
N TYR A 275 9.99 8.08 -6.18
CA TYR A 275 11.06 7.27 -5.60
C TYR A 275 10.53 5.94 -5.04
N LEU A 276 9.42 5.96 -4.30
CA LEU A 276 8.78 4.74 -3.78
C LEU A 276 8.26 3.85 -4.91
N LEU A 277 7.61 4.42 -5.94
CA LEU A 277 7.09 3.69 -7.10
C LEU A 277 8.19 3.00 -7.92
N ASN A 278 9.38 3.60 -7.97
CA ASN A 278 10.49 3.06 -8.74
C ASN A 278 11.24 1.91 -8.03
N ARG A 279 10.92 1.61 -6.77
CA ARG A 279 11.52 0.47 -6.07
C ARG A 279 10.98 -0.84 -6.62
N LYS A 280 11.87 -1.79 -6.94
CA LYS A 280 11.50 -3.10 -7.52
C LYS A 280 10.66 -3.94 -6.58
N THR A 281 10.83 -3.74 -5.27
CA THR A 281 9.95 -4.30 -4.23
C THR A 281 8.46 -4.00 -4.47
N GLY A 282 8.13 -2.91 -5.18
CA GLY A 282 6.75 -2.55 -5.54
C GLY A 282 6.07 -3.49 -6.55
N HIS A 283 6.84 -4.28 -7.31
CA HIS A 283 6.34 -5.15 -8.38
C HIS A 283 6.18 -6.62 -7.96
N LEU A 284 6.56 -6.97 -6.72
CA LEU A 284 6.46 -8.35 -6.25
C LEU A 284 4.98 -8.78 -6.20
N VAL A 285 4.65 -9.92 -6.79
CA VAL A 285 3.29 -10.46 -6.77
C VAL A 285 3.02 -11.13 -5.42
N LEU A 286 2.02 -10.63 -4.69
CA LEU A 286 1.43 -11.29 -3.53
C LEU A 286 0.57 -12.45 -4.04
N THR A 287 0.94 -13.68 -3.71
CA THR A 287 -0.10 -14.63 -3.33
C THR A 287 -0.48 -14.27 -1.90
N SER A 288 -1.61 -13.56 -1.78
CA SER A 288 -2.20 -13.09 -0.52
C SER A 288 -2.63 -14.24 0.39
N ASP A 289 -2.82 -15.42 -0.18
CA ASP A 289 -3.17 -16.61 0.57
C ASP A 289 -1.92 -17.31 1.11
N ILE A 290 -1.65 -17.11 2.40
CA ILE A 290 -0.60 -17.81 3.14
C ILE A 290 -0.82 -19.33 3.06
N THR A 291 -2.08 -19.77 2.94
CA THR A 291 -2.41 -21.19 2.83
C THR A 291 -2.05 -21.79 1.47
N GLN A 292 -1.95 -20.96 0.43
CA GLN A 292 -1.49 -21.35 -0.90
C GLN A 292 0.01 -21.10 -1.11
N VAL A 293 0.77 -20.78 -0.05
CA VAL A 293 2.23 -20.80 -0.17
C VAL A 293 2.63 -22.25 -0.37
N THR A 294 2.84 -22.62 -1.64
CA THR A 294 3.41 -23.90 -2.01
C THR A 294 4.66 -24.10 -1.17
N LYS A 295 4.67 -25.19 -0.39
CA LYS A 295 5.83 -25.55 0.41
C LYS A 295 7.04 -25.58 -0.51
N SER A 296 8.11 -24.90 -0.08
CA SER A 296 9.38 -24.88 -0.77
C SER A 296 9.79 -26.29 -1.18
N LYS A 297 10.29 -26.45 -2.39
CA LYS A 297 10.78 -27.76 -2.87
C LYS A 297 12.12 -28.14 -2.20
N PHE A 298 12.77 -27.20 -1.52
CA PHE A 298 14.00 -27.44 -0.79
C PHE A 298 13.73 -28.20 0.50
N ALA A 299 14.70 -29.00 0.94
CA ALA A 299 14.73 -29.46 2.32
C ALA A 299 14.85 -28.24 3.25
N ALA A 300 14.19 -28.28 4.40
CA ALA A 300 14.12 -27.13 5.31
C ALA A 300 15.51 -26.64 5.75
N ASN A 301 16.43 -27.58 6.02
CA ASN A 301 17.80 -27.28 6.42
C ASN A 301 18.59 -26.63 5.27
N ASP A 302 18.45 -27.16 4.05
CA ASP A 302 19.12 -26.60 2.87
C ASP A 302 18.62 -25.19 2.56
N GLU A 303 17.33 -24.95 2.72
CA GLU A 303 16.75 -23.62 2.54
C GLU A 303 17.33 -22.63 3.55
N GLU A 304 17.43 -23.00 4.82
CA GLU A 304 18.01 -22.13 5.86
C GLU A 304 19.48 -21.77 5.56
N VAL A 305 20.31 -22.77 5.23
CA VAL A 305 21.73 -22.55 4.87
C VAL A 305 21.86 -21.65 3.64
N VAL A 306 21.05 -21.86 2.61
CA VAL A 306 21.06 -21.03 1.41
C VAL A 306 20.65 -19.59 1.72
N LEU A 307 19.63 -19.40 2.55
CA LEU A 307 19.18 -18.06 2.95
C LEU A 307 20.22 -17.33 3.81
N GLU A 308 20.93 -18.04 4.68
CA GLU A 308 22.06 -17.50 5.46
C GLU A 308 23.22 -17.07 4.55
N LEU A 309 23.60 -17.90 3.57
CA LEU A 309 24.62 -17.54 2.57
C LEU A 309 24.21 -16.32 1.73
N LEU A 310 22.96 -16.27 1.27
CA LEU A 310 22.43 -15.10 0.55
C LEU A 310 22.46 -13.85 1.41
N ALA A 311 22.14 -13.97 2.70
CA ALA A 311 22.20 -12.87 3.64
C ALA A 311 23.64 -12.36 3.83
N MET A 312 24.59 -13.27 4.06
CA MET A 312 26.01 -12.94 4.20
C MET A 312 26.54 -12.18 2.97
N TRP A 313 26.33 -12.71 1.77
CA TRP A 313 26.74 -12.03 0.53
C TRP A 313 26.03 -10.70 0.33
N PHE A 314 24.76 -10.59 0.75
CA PHE A 314 24.03 -9.33 0.70
C PHE A 314 24.65 -8.26 1.62
N GLU A 315 25.08 -8.63 2.83
CA GLU A 315 25.76 -7.72 3.76
C GLU A 315 27.14 -7.29 3.27
N GLU A 316 27.88 -8.22 2.65
CA GLU A 316 29.17 -7.95 1.98
C GLU A 316 29.02 -7.11 0.70
N SER A 317 27.82 -6.65 0.36
CA SER A 317 27.51 -5.90 -0.86
C SER A 317 27.83 -6.65 -2.15
N LYS A 318 27.89 -7.99 -2.12
CA LYS A 318 28.05 -8.87 -3.28
C LYS A 318 26.73 -9.06 -4.02
N TYR A 319 26.08 -7.97 -4.41
CA TYR A 319 24.72 -7.99 -4.96
C TYR A 319 24.61 -8.77 -6.28
N VAL A 320 25.66 -8.78 -7.10
CA VAL A 320 25.67 -9.53 -8.38
C VAL A 320 25.62 -11.04 -8.12
N ASP A 321 26.40 -11.52 -7.14
CA ASP A 321 26.42 -12.93 -6.76
C ASP A 321 25.07 -13.36 -6.17
N VAL A 322 24.49 -12.53 -5.29
CA VAL A 322 23.14 -12.71 -4.75
C VAL A 322 22.12 -12.85 -5.88
N LEU A 323 22.17 -11.97 -6.89
CA LEU A 323 21.24 -12.03 -8.03
C LEU A 323 21.38 -13.32 -8.83
N HIS A 324 22.61 -13.72 -9.15
CA HIS A 324 22.88 -14.91 -9.94
C HIS A 324 22.44 -16.20 -9.22
N ILE A 325 22.70 -16.29 -7.90
CA ILE A 325 22.25 -17.42 -7.09
C ILE A 325 20.72 -17.42 -6.96
N CYS A 326 20.10 -16.26 -6.70
CA CYS A 326 18.64 -16.15 -6.68
C CYS A 326 18.01 -16.61 -8.00
N GLN A 327 18.59 -16.26 -9.15
CA GLN A 327 18.10 -16.73 -10.46
C GLN A 327 18.15 -18.26 -10.57
N ARG A 328 19.24 -18.90 -10.13
CA ARG A 328 19.37 -20.37 -10.15
C ARG A 328 18.37 -21.04 -9.22
N LEU A 329 18.17 -20.48 -8.02
CA LEU A 329 17.19 -20.98 -7.05
C LEU A 329 15.76 -20.83 -7.57
N LEU A 330 15.42 -19.68 -8.16
CA LEU A 330 14.10 -19.44 -8.73
C LEU A 330 13.81 -20.27 -9.98
N LYS A 331 14.84 -20.73 -10.73
CA LYS A 331 14.63 -21.72 -11.79
C LYS A 331 14.16 -23.07 -11.23
N ARG A 332 14.58 -23.44 -10.01
CA ARG A 332 14.20 -24.69 -9.35
C ARG A 332 12.87 -24.56 -8.59
N ASP A 333 12.70 -23.43 -7.90
CA ASP A 333 11.51 -23.08 -7.15
C ASP A 333 11.06 -21.64 -7.47
N PRO A 334 10.29 -21.45 -8.57
CA PRO A 334 9.84 -20.13 -9.00
C PRO A 334 8.98 -19.41 -7.96
N HIS A 335 8.39 -20.14 -7.00
CA HIS A 335 7.45 -19.60 -6.02
C HIS A 335 8.10 -19.27 -4.67
N ASN A 336 9.42 -19.43 -4.52
CA ASN A 336 10.10 -19.07 -3.28
C ASN A 336 10.16 -17.54 -3.08
N LYS A 337 9.20 -17.02 -2.30
CA LYS A 337 9.05 -15.58 -2.03
C LYS A 337 10.24 -14.95 -1.32
N VAL A 338 10.95 -15.69 -0.47
CA VAL A 338 12.11 -15.15 0.27
C VAL A 338 13.26 -14.91 -0.70
N VAL A 339 13.50 -15.85 -1.62
CA VAL A 339 14.51 -15.69 -2.69
C VAL A 339 14.12 -14.56 -3.65
N GLN A 340 12.85 -14.46 -4.06
CA GLN A 340 12.37 -13.33 -4.87
C GLN A 340 12.60 -11.97 -4.16
N MET A 341 12.39 -11.92 -2.84
CA MET A 341 12.62 -10.72 -2.04
C MET A 341 14.11 -10.36 -1.96
N PHE A 342 15.01 -11.33 -1.77
CA PHE A 342 16.46 -11.10 -1.84
C PHE A 342 16.88 -10.58 -3.21
N GLN A 343 16.38 -11.19 -4.28
CA GLN A 343 16.63 -10.74 -5.65
C GLN A 343 16.20 -9.29 -5.83
N ALA A 344 14.96 -8.94 -5.44
CA ALA A 344 14.43 -7.58 -5.56
C ALA A 344 15.25 -6.57 -4.74
N LYS A 345 15.62 -6.89 -3.49
CA LYS A 345 16.46 -6.03 -2.65
C LYS A 345 17.86 -5.83 -3.25
N ALA A 346 18.45 -6.88 -3.83
CA ALA A 346 19.76 -6.79 -4.46
C ALA A 346 19.72 -5.91 -5.73
N MET A 347 18.66 -6.03 -6.55
CA MET A 347 18.44 -5.14 -7.70
C MET A 347 18.27 -3.67 -7.29
N ASP A 348 17.58 -3.42 -6.17
CA ASP A 348 17.38 -2.07 -5.63
C ASP A 348 18.68 -1.45 -5.08
N LYS A 349 19.62 -2.28 -4.60
CA LYS A 349 20.93 -1.83 -4.07
C LYS A 349 22.02 -1.70 -5.13
N LEU A 350 21.89 -2.38 -6.27
CA LEU A 350 22.83 -2.31 -7.36
C LEU A 350 22.82 -0.91 -7.99
N ASP A 351 24.00 -0.27 -8.09
CA ASP A 351 24.15 1.05 -8.72
C ASP A 351 23.55 1.06 -10.13
N ASN A 352 22.85 2.15 -10.47
CA ASN A 352 22.28 2.39 -11.79
C ASN A 352 23.35 2.39 -12.89
N ASN A 353 24.59 2.76 -12.55
CA ASN A 353 25.71 2.77 -13.49
C ASN A 353 26.38 1.40 -13.66
N ASN A 354 26.02 0.39 -12.86
CA ASN A 354 26.63 -0.91 -12.94
C ASN A 354 26.23 -1.63 -14.25
N VAL A 355 27.24 -2.04 -15.03
CA VAL A 355 27.07 -2.77 -16.30
C VAL A 355 26.18 -4.01 -16.14
N TYR A 356 26.32 -4.72 -15.02
CA TYR A 356 25.49 -5.90 -14.72
C TYR A 356 24.00 -5.56 -14.61
N LYS A 357 23.64 -4.38 -14.09
CA LYS A 357 22.25 -3.96 -13.99
C LYS A 357 21.62 -3.80 -15.37
N LYS A 358 22.37 -3.23 -16.33
CA LYS A 358 21.92 -3.07 -17.72
C LYS A 358 21.72 -4.42 -18.38
N ILE A 359 22.69 -5.33 -18.28
CA ILE A 359 22.60 -6.68 -18.86
C ILE A 359 21.43 -7.47 -18.26
N ILE A 360 21.35 -7.53 -16.93
CA ILE A 360 20.28 -8.26 -16.24
C ILE A 360 18.91 -7.66 -16.53
N GLY A 361 18.81 -6.33 -16.61
CA GLY A 361 17.57 -5.64 -16.98
C GLY A 361 17.06 -6.08 -18.35
N THR A 362 17.94 -6.12 -19.35
CA THR A 362 17.59 -6.58 -20.70
C THR A 362 17.15 -8.05 -20.71
N VAL A 363 17.88 -8.93 -20.03
CA VAL A 363 17.58 -10.38 -19.99
C VAL A 363 16.30 -10.69 -19.21
N LEU A 364 16.07 -10.02 -18.07
CA LEU A 364 14.86 -10.24 -17.27
C LEU A 364 13.61 -9.68 -17.96
N ASN A 365 13.71 -8.51 -18.60
CA ASN A 365 12.59 -7.93 -19.32
C ASN A 365 12.20 -8.81 -20.53
N ALA A 366 13.18 -9.34 -21.27
CA ALA A 366 12.93 -10.28 -22.37
C ALA A 366 12.19 -11.54 -21.87
N ASN A 367 12.61 -12.13 -20.75
CA ASN A 367 11.93 -13.30 -20.18
C ASN A 367 10.53 -13.00 -19.63
N GLN A 368 10.24 -11.76 -19.21
CA GLN A 368 8.88 -11.38 -18.76
C GLN A 368 7.92 -11.21 -19.94
N GLU A 369 8.37 -10.66 -21.07
CA GLU A 369 7.59 -10.65 -22.32
C GLU A 369 7.36 -12.08 -22.82
N ASP A 370 8.40 -12.92 -22.82
CA ASP A 370 8.27 -14.33 -23.23
C ASP A 370 7.36 -15.13 -22.29
N GLN A 371 7.37 -14.87 -20.98
CA GLN A 371 6.41 -15.47 -20.05
C GLN A 371 4.98 -15.01 -20.30
N SER A 372 4.75 -13.76 -20.72
CA SER A 372 3.41 -13.33 -21.12
C SER A 372 2.94 -14.06 -22.38
N VAL A 373 3.81 -14.23 -23.38
CA VAL A 373 3.51 -14.93 -24.64
C VAL A 373 3.29 -16.43 -24.40
N ILE A 374 4.10 -17.07 -23.55
CA ILE A 374 3.93 -18.47 -23.17
C ILE A 374 2.66 -18.66 -22.34
N SER A 375 2.34 -17.74 -21.42
CA SER A 375 1.09 -17.81 -20.65
C SER A 375 -0.14 -17.59 -21.52
N GLU A 376 -0.06 -16.74 -22.54
CA GLU A 376 -1.09 -16.50 -23.53
C GLU A 376 -1.26 -17.69 -24.47
N TYR A 377 -0.16 -18.31 -24.91
CA TYR A 377 -0.17 -19.55 -25.68
C TYR A 377 -0.77 -20.73 -24.88
N ILE A 378 -0.42 -20.88 -23.59
CA ILE A 378 -1.01 -21.91 -22.72
C ILE A 378 -2.50 -21.64 -22.50
N LYS A 379 -2.90 -20.38 -22.33
CA LYS A 379 -4.31 -19.99 -22.17
C LYS A 379 -5.11 -20.29 -23.45
N ASN A 380 -4.60 -19.91 -24.61
CA ASN A 380 -5.25 -20.18 -25.89
C ASN A 380 -5.30 -21.68 -26.18
N LYS A 381 -4.24 -22.43 -25.86
CA LYS A 381 -4.21 -23.90 -26.00
C LYS A 381 -5.20 -24.61 -25.07
N ASN A 382 -5.47 -24.05 -23.90
CA ASN A 382 -6.48 -24.59 -22.97
C ASN A 382 -7.92 -24.19 -23.37
N GLU A 383 -8.10 -23.06 -24.07
CA GLU A 383 -9.38 -22.63 -24.65
C GLU A 383 -9.70 -23.38 -25.96
N GLU A 384 -8.69 -23.89 -26.68
CA GLU A 384 -8.82 -24.67 -27.92
C GLU A 384 -8.85 -26.20 -27.72
N SER A 385 -8.88 -26.71 -26.49
CA SER A 385 -9.00 -28.16 -26.30
C SER A 385 -10.39 -28.67 -26.75
N PRO A 386 -10.48 -29.62 -27.70
CA PRO A 386 -11.75 -30.04 -28.25
C PRO A 386 -12.56 -30.82 -27.20
N LYS A 387 -13.80 -30.38 -26.99
CA LYS A 387 -14.88 -31.21 -26.45
C LYS A 387 -15.12 -32.40 -27.40
N ASN A 388 -14.34 -33.47 -27.29
CA ASN A 388 -14.67 -34.85 -27.68
C ASN A 388 -13.42 -35.71 -27.60
N ILE A 389 -13.08 -36.17 -26.41
CA ILE A 389 -12.28 -37.38 -26.25
C ILE A 389 -13.24 -38.43 -25.68
N ALA A 390 -13.56 -39.42 -26.50
CA ALA A 390 -14.33 -40.58 -26.10
C ALA A 390 -13.66 -41.29 -24.90
N PRO A 391 -14.43 -41.88 -23.97
CA PRO A 391 -13.88 -42.56 -22.81
C PRO A 391 -12.92 -43.68 -23.23
N LEU A 392 -11.68 -43.63 -22.73
CA LEU A 392 -10.74 -44.74 -22.88
C LEU A 392 -11.29 -46.01 -22.20
N PRO A 393 -11.05 -47.20 -22.77
CA PRO A 393 -11.48 -48.45 -22.17
C PRO A 393 -10.82 -48.66 -20.81
N THR A 394 -11.65 -48.97 -19.82
CA THR A 394 -11.26 -49.29 -18.45
C THR A 394 -10.30 -50.47 -18.44
N GLN A 395 -9.01 -50.21 -18.19
CA GLN A 395 -8.05 -51.27 -17.87
C GLN A 395 -8.23 -51.71 -16.42
N SER A 396 -8.44 -53.01 -16.24
CA SER A 396 -8.50 -53.68 -14.95
C SER A 396 -7.21 -53.45 -14.13
N PRO A 397 -7.30 -53.34 -12.80
CA PRO A 397 -6.15 -53.06 -11.96
C PRO A 397 -5.13 -54.21 -12.02
N GLN A 398 -3.94 -53.93 -12.56
CA GLN A 398 -2.77 -54.80 -12.40
C GLN A 398 -2.30 -54.76 -10.95
N GLN A 399 -2.14 -55.94 -10.34
CA GLN A 399 -1.55 -56.10 -9.01
C GLN A 399 -0.13 -55.48 -8.98
N PRO A 400 0.21 -54.72 -7.93
CA PRO A 400 1.56 -54.18 -7.78
C PRO A 400 2.56 -55.33 -7.56
N ALA A 401 3.66 -55.27 -8.31
CA ALA A 401 4.79 -56.17 -8.14
C ALA A 401 5.36 -56.08 -6.70
N PRO A 402 5.87 -57.19 -6.14
CA PRO A 402 6.43 -57.21 -4.79
C PRO A 402 7.60 -56.23 -4.66
N ARG A 403 7.51 -55.38 -3.64
CA ARG A 403 8.49 -54.36 -3.30
C ARG A 403 9.77 -55.06 -2.86
N LYS A 404 10.88 -54.85 -3.58
CA LYS A 404 12.21 -55.28 -3.11
C LYS A 404 12.54 -54.48 -1.85
N GLU A 405 12.87 -55.19 -0.77
CA GLU A 405 13.46 -54.60 0.43
C GLU A 405 14.75 -53.85 0.04
N TYR A 406 14.78 -52.56 0.33
CA TYR A 406 15.99 -51.77 0.27
C TYR A 406 16.73 -51.97 1.59
N GLU A 407 17.90 -52.61 1.53
CA GLU A 407 18.86 -52.63 2.64
C GLU A 407 19.26 -51.18 2.98
N ASN A 408 19.14 -50.85 4.27
CA ASN A 408 19.48 -49.54 4.80
C ASN A 408 21.02 -49.38 4.81
N PRO A 409 21.61 -48.41 4.08
CA PRO A 409 23.07 -48.25 4.01
C PRO A 409 23.74 -47.85 5.34
N ILE A 410 22.95 -47.60 6.38
CA ILE A 410 23.41 -47.07 7.67
C ILE A 410 23.86 -48.19 8.63
N ASP A 411 23.45 -49.45 8.41
CA ASP A 411 23.83 -50.57 9.27
C ASP A 411 25.29 -51.04 9.09
N LYS A 412 26.07 -50.35 8.24
CA LYS A 412 27.48 -50.71 7.95
C LYS A 412 28.52 -49.95 8.78
N TYR A 413 28.11 -49.05 9.68
CA TYR A 413 29.05 -48.18 10.42
C TYR A 413 28.85 -48.12 11.94
N THR A 414 28.05 -49.01 12.52
CA THR A 414 27.95 -49.14 13.98
C THR A 414 28.58 -50.44 14.47
N ASP A 415 29.90 -50.55 14.32
CA ASP A 415 30.70 -51.43 15.17
C ASP A 415 31.41 -50.58 16.22
N GLY A 416 30.99 -50.76 17.46
CA GLY A 416 31.49 -50.03 18.61
C GLY A 416 32.85 -50.54 19.09
N ASN A 417 33.73 -49.62 19.44
CA ASN A 417 34.52 -49.62 20.68
C ASN A 417 35.68 -48.62 20.56
N SER A 418 35.51 -47.44 21.15
CA SER A 418 36.52 -46.81 22.00
C SER A 418 36.04 -45.40 22.31
N PHE A 419 35.83 -45.13 23.59
CA PHE A 419 36.18 -43.91 24.34
C PHE A 419 35.37 -43.95 25.64
N ARG A 420 36.02 -44.54 26.66
CA ARG A 420 35.68 -44.34 28.07
C ARG A 420 36.25 -42.98 28.50
N ILE A 421 35.50 -42.30 29.37
CA ILE A 421 35.90 -41.12 30.14
C ILE A 421 37.05 -41.49 31.08
#